data_AF-A0A848UX61-F1
#
_entry.id   AF-A0A848UX61-F1
#
_cell.length_a   1.000
_cell.length_b   1.000
_cell.length_c   1.000
_cell.angle_alpha   90.00
_cell.angle_beta   90.00
_cell.angle_gamma   90.00
#
_symmetry.space_group_name_H-M   'P 1'
#
loop_
_entity.id
_entity.type
_entity.pdbx_description
1 polymer ?
#
loop_
_entity_poly.entity_id
_entity_poly.type
_entity_poly.pdbx_seq_one_letter_code
_entity_poly.pdbx_strand_id
1 'polypeptide(L)' 'MKNLIVSLEKLPSEVLKAINAQFPEGWDDLAFNFRMPTNNEVYRVMRFSTDTINYLIKLEKKKLDRPDLEEI' A
#
# COMPACT_ATOMS: atom_id res chain seq x y z
N MET A 1 2.60 -0.13 19.68
CA MET A 1 2.09 -0.33 18.31
C MET A 1 3.20 0.00 17.33
N LYS A 2 3.51 -0.91 16.39
CA LYS A 2 4.57 -0.74 15.40
C LYS A 2 3.96 -0.38 14.04
N ASN A 3 4.60 0.49 13.26
CA ASN A 3 4.17 0.81 11.91
C ASN A 3 5.06 0.08 10.90
N LEU A 4 4.48 -0.63 9.93
CA LEU A 4 5.21 -1.39 8.93
C LEU A 4 4.71 -1.05 7.52
N ILE A 5 5.63 -0.70 6.62
CA ILE A 5 5.33 -0.56 5.19
C ILE A 5 5.83 -1.81 4.48
N VAL A 6 4.95 -2.54 3.80
CA VAL A 6 5.26 -3.85 3.20
C VAL A 6 4.49 -4.07 1.91
N SER A 7 5.07 -4.79 0.95
CA SER A 7 4.34 -5.19 -0.26
C SER A 7 3.33 -6.30 0.04
N LEU A 8 2.20 -6.31 -0.65
CA LEU A 8 1.15 -7.34 -0.51
C LEU A 8 1.73 -8.76 -0.60
N GLU A 9 2.63 -9.01 -1.54
CA GLU A 9 3.31 -10.30 -1.76
C GLU A 9 4.21 -10.76 -0.58
N LYS A 10 4.62 -9.83 0.29
CA LYS A 10 5.49 -10.11 1.44
C LYS A 10 4.73 -10.17 2.76
N LEU A 11 3.40 -10.08 2.72
CA LEU A 11 2.60 -10.22 3.92
C LEU A 11 2.61 -11.66 4.44
N PRO A 12 2.66 -11.85 5.76
CA PRO A 12 2.38 -13.15 6.36
C PRO A 12 1.01 -13.67 5.92
N SER A 13 0.90 -14.97 5.69
CA SER A 13 -0.34 -15.62 5.26
C SER A 13 -1.51 -15.40 6.23
N GLU A 14 -1.23 -15.29 7.52
CA GLU A 14 -2.23 -14.96 8.54
C GLU A 14 -2.83 -13.56 8.36
N VAL A 15 -1.98 -12.57 8.04
CA VAL A 15 -2.42 -11.19 7.79
C VAL A 15 -3.26 -11.13 6.50
N LEU A 16 -2.85 -11.84 5.45
CA LEU A 16 -3.65 -11.94 4.22
C LEU A 16 -5.02 -12.56 4.46
N LYS A 17 -5.11 -13.62 5.27
CA LYS A 17 -6.39 -14.21 5.65
C LYS A 17 -7.27 -13.22 6.43
N ALA A 18 -6.68 -12.47 7.36
CA ALA A 18 -7.42 -11.47 8.13
C ALA A 18 -7.95 -10.33 7.23
N ILE A 19 -7.15 -9.86 6.26
CA ILE A 19 -7.57 -8.87 5.26
C ILE A 19 -8.73 -9.42 4.43
N ASN A 20 -8.63 -10.63 3.90
CA ASN A 20 -9.70 -11.26 3.11
C ASN A 20 -10.99 -11.46 3.92
N ALA A 21 -10.87 -11.80 5.21
CA ALA A 21 -12.01 -11.96 6.09
C ALA A 21 -12.69 -10.62 6.43
N GLN A 22 -11.90 -9.54 6.57
CA GLN A 22 -12.42 -8.20 6.84
C GLN A 22 -13.01 -7.54 5.60
N PHE A 23 -12.44 -7.82 4.42
CA PHE A 23 -12.82 -7.22 3.14
C PHE A 23 -13.16 -8.30 2.10
N PRO A 24 -14.26 -9.05 2.30
CA PRO A 24 -14.64 -10.16 1.42
C PRO A 24 -15.01 -9.70 0.00
N GLU A 25 -15.47 -8.46 -0.15
CA GLU A 25 -15.81 -7.84 -1.45
C GLU A 25 -14.62 -7.18 -2.13
N GLY A 26 -13.43 -7.27 -1.53
CA GLY A 26 -12.23 -6.58 -1.98
C GLY A 26 -12.00 -5.26 -1.24
N TRP A 27 -10.89 -4.63 -1.56
CA TRP A 27 -10.33 -3.50 -0.81
C TRP A 27 -9.93 -2.32 -1.70
N ASP A 28 -10.41 -2.32 -2.94
CA ASP A 28 -10.06 -1.31 -3.93
C ASP A 28 -10.48 0.11 -3.50
N ASP A 29 -11.64 0.25 -2.86
CA ASP A 29 -12.18 1.54 -2.40
C ASP A 29 -11.43 2.11 -1.19
N LEU A 30 -10.72 1.26 -0.45
CA LEU A 30 -9.92 1.65 0.72
C LEU A 30 -8.48 1.99 0.35
N ALA A 31 -8.11 1.74 -0.90
CA ALA A 31 -6.77 1.98 -1.39
C ALA A 31 -6.59 3.44 -1.82
N PHE A 32 -5.45 4.04 -1.45
CA PHE A 32 -5.12 5.43 -1.77
C PHE A 32 -3.69 5.55 -2.29
N ASN A 33 -3.39 6.67 -2.96
CA ASN A 33 -2.05 6.93 -3.46
C ASN A 33 -1.15 7.45 -2.34
N PHE A 34 0.02 6.84 -2.16
CA PHE A 34 1.03 7.25 -1.21
C PHE A 34 2.36 7.44 -1.92
N ARG A 35 2.89 8.66 -1.81
CA ARG A 35 4.23 8.99 -2.29
C ARG A 35 5.24 8.56 -1.25
N MET A 36 6.12 7.65 -1.64
CA MET A 36 7.21 7.19 -0.79
C MET A 36 8.21 8.33 -0.56
N PRO A 37 8.59 8.59 0.70
CA PRO A 37 9.50 9.70 1.02
C PRO A 37 10.92 9.45 0.52
N THR A 38 11.32 8.18 0.34
CA THR A 38 12.71 7.80 0.07
C THR A 38 13.10 7.85 -1.40
N ASN A 39 12.15 7.67 -2.32
CA ASN A 39 12.46 7.45 -3.75
C ASN A 39 11.49 8.14 -4.71
N ASN A 40 10.63 9.03 -4.20
CA ASN A 40 9.63 9.78 -4.98
C ASN A 40 8.66 8.89 -5.80
N GLU A 41 8.61 7.59 -5.52
CA GLU A 41 7.70 6.66 -6.16
C GLU A 41 6.31 6.79 -5.54
N VAL A 42 5.27 6.70 -6.37
CA VAL A 42 3.89 6.64 -5.88
C VAL A 42 3.44 5.20 -5.93
N TYR A 43 2.88 4.74 -4.82
CA TYR A 43 2.24 3.44 -4.73
C TYR A 43 0.78 3.64 -4.43
N ARG A 44 -0.08 2.80 -5.01
CA ARG A 44 -1.40 2.57 -4.44
C ARG A 44 -1.23 1.66 -3.22
N VAL A 45 -1.75 2.09 -2.08
CA VAL A 45 -1.56 1.41 -0.81
C VAL A 45 -2.88 1.28 -0.05
N MET A 46 -2.96 0.31 0.85
CA MET A 46 -4.07 0.16 1.79
C MET A 46 -3.54 0.17 3.23
N ARG A 47 -4.35 0.68 4.17
CA ARG A 47 -4.08 0.56 5.60
C ARG A 47 -4.80 -0.64 6.18
N PHE A 48 -4.10 -1.40 7.00
CA PHE A 48 -4.67 -2.49 7.78
C PHE A 48 -4.04 -2.49 9.17
N SER A 49 -4.84 -2.57 10.23
CA SER A 49 -4.36 -2.49 11.61
C SER A 49 -4.73 -3.76 12.36
N THR A 50 -3.74 -4.33 13.05
CA THR A 50 -3.92 -5.36 14.08
C THR A 50 -3.72 -4.74 15.46
N ASP A 51 -3.91 -5.52 16.53
CA ASP A 51 -3.72 -5.06 17.91
C ASP A 51 -2.28 -4.55 18.18
N THR A 52 -1.31 -5.03 17.40
CA THR A 52 0.11 -4.75 17.64
C THR A 52 0.78 -3.94 16.52
N ILE A 53 0.28 -4.04 15.28
CA ILE A 53 0.95 -3.51 14.08
C ILE A 53 -0.05 -2.77 13.17
N ASN A 54 0.34 -1.56 12.74
CA ASN A 54 -0.30 -0.85 11.64
C ASN A 54 0.48 -1.11 10.35
N TYR A 55 -0.16 -1.76 9.39
CA TYR A 55 0.38 -2.04 8.07
C TYR A 55 -0.03 -0.96 7.08
N LEU A 56 0.94 -0.49 6.30
CA LEU A 56 0.73 0.22 5.06
C LEU A 56 1.16 -0.71 3.91
N ILE A 57 0.18 -1.31 3.26
CA ILE A 57 0.38 -2.39 2.31
C ILE A 57 0.50 -1.81 0.91
N LYS A 58 1.63 -2.03 0.24
CA LYS A 58 1.83 -1.64 -1.16
C LYS A 58 1.12 -2.63 -2.08
N LEU A 59 0.16 -2.14 -2.86
CA LEU A 59 -0.62 -2.94 -3.80
C LEU A 59 0.02 -2.91 -5.20
N GLU A 60 0.16 -1.71 -5.75
CA GLU A 60 0.68 -1.50 -7.11
C GLU A 60 1.53 -0.23 -7.16
N LYS A 61 2.57 -0.24 -7.98
CA LYS A 61 3.39 0.95 -8.25
C LYS A 61 2.70 1.79 -9.31
N LYS A 62 2.34 3.02 -8.99
CA LYS A 62 1.94 4.02 -9.98
C LYS A 62 3.20 4.56 -10.64
N LYS A 63 3.27 4.49 -11.97
CA LYS A 63 4.20 5.35 -12.70
C LYS A 63 3.76 6.79 -12.42
N LEU A 64 4.68 7.63 -11.95
CA LEU A 64 4.53 9.05 -12.20
C LEU A 64 4.76 9.19 -13.70
N ASP A 65 3.69 9.27 -14.49
CA ASP A 65 3.79 9.93 -15.78
C ASP A 65 4.12 11.40 -15.47
N ARG A 66 5.41 11.72 -15.40
CA ARG A 66 5.87 13.08 -15.64
C ARG A 66 6.24 13.18 -17.12
N PRO A 67 5.33 13.66 -17.99
CA PRO A 67 5.73 14.28 -19.25
C PRO A 67 6.40 15.66 -19.03
N ASP A 68 6.38 16.20 -17.82
CA ASP A 68 6.87 17.53 -17.43
C ASP A 68 8.40 17.63 -17.19
N LEU A 69 9.20 16.90 -17.97
CA LEU A 69 10.65 17.15 -18.11
C LEU A 69 11.08 17.44 -19.57
N GLU A 70 10.16 17.88 -20.42
CA GLU A 70 10.52 18.70 -21.59
C GLU A 70 10.19 20.17 -21.28
N GLU A 71 11.17 20.89 -20.73
CA GLU A 71 11.40 22.36 -20.76
C GLU A 71 12.51 22.58 -19.70
N ILE A 72 13.75 22.97 -20.01
CA ILE A 72 14.30 23.90 -21.02
C ILE A 72 15.65 23.37 -21.52
#